data_AF-A0A916D3X6-F1
#
_entry.id   AF-A0A916D3X6-F1
#
_cell.length_a   1.000
_cell.length_b   1.000
_cell.length_c   1.000
_cell.angle_alpha   90.00
_cell.angle_beta   90.00
_cell.angle_gamma   90.00
#
_symmetry.space_group_name_H-M   'P 1'
#
loop_
_entity.id
_entity.type
_entity.pdbx_description
1 polymer ?
#
loop_
_entity_poly.entity_id
_entity_poly.type
_entity_poly.pdbx_seq_one_letter_code
_entity_poly.pdbx_strand_id
1 'polypeptide(L)'
;MNTLLWFVILYLMVSVGIGLVAATRVHNAKDFAVAGRSLPLPVVTATVFATWFGAEAVFGVSATFVKDGLSGVVADPFGSSMCLILAGILFSRYLYKLNIITLGDFYRMRYNRSVEVITTVCIVASYLGWVAAQIKALGLIFYVVTDGAVSQETGMILGAAIVLTYTTFGGMFSVAILDFVQMAVSMGGLLFIAWIVSGKVDGGTTTVIGHAAAAGKLEFFPEADVWKWITFLGAWVTMMLGSIPQQDVFQRVTSAKSAKIALGGSILGASIYFCFTFVPMFIAYSATLIDPDQFNKLLAADTQLILPTLVLQHTPLVAQVLFFGAVLSAIMSCSSATLLAPSVTFAENVIRGFYPNMGDHRFLWVMRGCVVVFAVLVLIFALNSGSSIFKMVENAYK
;
A
#
# COMPACT_ATOMS: atom_id res chain seq x y z
N MET A 1 -8.66 -12.58 27.68
CA MET A 1 -8.30 -12.39 26.26
C MET A 1 -9.24 -11.33 25.71
N ASN A 2 -8.69 -10.22 25.21
CA ASN A 2 -9.43 -8.99 24.92
C ASN A 2 -10.40 -9.20 23.72
N THR A 3 -11.66 -8.78 23.81
CA THR A 3 -12.68 -9.00 22.75
C THR A 3 -12.22 -8.48 21.38
N LEU A 4 -11.45 -7.39 21.37
CA LEU A 4 -10.80 -6.84 20.17
C LEU A 4 -9.92 -7.85 19.43
N LEU A 5 -9.10 -8.62 20.16
CA LEU A 5 -8.19 -9.59 19.59
C LEU A 5 -8.94 -10.70 18.83
N TRP A 6 -10.08 -11.16 19.38
CA TRP A 6 -10.91 -12.16 18.71
C TRP A 6 -11.48 -11.68 17.38
N PHE A 7 -11.93 -10.43 17.32
CA PHE A 7 -12.40 -9.84 16.05
C PHE A 7 -11.27 -9.69 15.04
N VAL A 8 -10.07 -9.32 15.48
CA VAL A 8 -8.89 -9.27 14.61
C VAL A 8 -8.54 -10.66 14.08
N ILE A 9 -8.50 -11.68 14.92
CA ILE A 9 -8.26 -13.07 14.50
C ILE A 9 -9.32 -13.52 13.51
N LEU A 10 -10.60 -13.26 13.78
CA LEU A 10 -11.71 -13.60 12.88
C LEU A 10 -11.56 -12.91 11.52
N TYR A 11 -11.27 -11.62 11.51
CA TYR A 11 -11.01 -10.86 10.28
C TYR A 11 -9.86 -11.47 9.47
N LEU A 12 -8.75 -11.81 10.12
CA LEU A 12 -7.59 -12.43 9.45
C LEU A 12 -7.95 -13.81 8.87
N MET A 13 -8.68 -14.64 9.62
CA MET A 13 -9.13 -15.94 9.14
C MET A 13 -10.07 -15.80 7.92
N VAL A 14 -10.99 -14.84 7.94
CA VAL A 14 -11.89 -14.56 6.81
C VAL A 14 -11.10 -14.09 5.59
N SER A 15 -10.16 -13.16 5.76
CA SER A 15 -9.29 -12.68 4.67
C SER A 15 -8.44 -13.81 4.07
N VAL A 16 -7.80 -14.63 4.91
CA VAL A 16 -7.06 -15.81 4.42
C VAL A 16 -7.98 -16.77 3.71
N GLY A 17 -9.18 -17.03 4.25
CA GLY A 17 -10.20 -17.89 3.63
C GLY A 17 -10.62 -17.41 2.24
N ILE A 18 -10.95 -16.12 2.09
CA ILE A 18 -11.29 -15.52 0.78
C ILE A 18 -10.11 -15.67 -0.19
N GLY A 19 -8.89 -15.40 0.28
CA GLY A 19 -7.68 -15.53 -0.52
C GLY A 19 -7.43 -16.96 -0.99
N LEU A 20 -7.61 -17.96 -0.13
CA LEU A 20 -7.44 -19.37 -0.49
C LEU A 20 -8.56 -19.88 -1.42
N VAL A 21 -9.80 -19.43 -1.24
CA VAL A 21 -10.90 -19.74 -2.17
C VAL A 21 -10.61 -19.15 -3.54
N ALA A 22 -10.16 -17.89 -3.62
CA ALA A 22 -9.76 -17.27 -4.88
C ALA A 22 -8.57 -17.99 -5.54
N ALA A 23 -7.67 -18.58 -4.74
CA ALA A 23 -6.51 -19.32 -5.25
C ALA A 23 -6.90 -20.58 -6.05
N THR A 24 -8.10 -21.14 -5.82
CA THR A 24 -8.62 -22.26 -6.62
C THR A 24 -8.82 -21.92 -8.11
N ARG A 25 -8.81 -20.63 -8.47
CA ARG A 25 -8.90 -20.18 -9.86
C ARG A 25 -7.56 -20.10 -10.58
N VAL A 26 -6.44 -20.31 -9.88
CA VAL A 26 -5.09 -20.21 -10.46
C VAL A 26 -4.61 -21.56 -10.96
N HIS A 27 -4.55 -21.72 -12.28
CA HIS A 27 -4.15 -22.98 -12.91
C HIS A 27 -2.82 -22.88 -13.66
N ASN A 28 -2.41 -21.67 -14.05
CA ASN A 28 -1.25 -21.42 -14.90
C ASN A 28 -0.53 -20.12 -14.49
N ALA A 29 0.64 -19.88 -15.09
CA ALA A 29 1.44 -18.68 -14.83
C ALA A 29 0.71 -17.37 -15.12
N LYS A 30 -0.13 -17.32 -16.17
CA LYS A 30 -0.89 -16.13 -16.56
C LYS A 30 -2.00 -15.81 -15.56
N ASP A 31 -2.66 -16.81 -15.01
CA ASP A 31 -3.64 -16.64 -13.94
C ASP A 31 -2.98 -16.07 -12.69
N PHE A 32 -1.80 -16.61 -12.34
CA PHE A 32 -1.04 -16.15 -11.17
C PHE A 32 -0.52 -14.73 -11.32
N ALA A 33 0.04 -14.39 -12.48
CA ALA A 33 0.67 -13.09 -12.70
C ALA A 33 -0.35 -11.97 -13.00
N VAL A 34 -1.39 -12.22 -13.80
CA VAL A 34 -2.27 -11.15 -14.31
C VAL A 34 -3.76 -11.50 -14.23
N ALA A 35 -4.15 -12.46 -13.40
CA ALA A 35 -5.54 -12.88 -13.21
C ALA A 35 -6.26 -13.21 -14.53
N GLY A 36 -5.53 -13.82 -15.47
CA GLY A 36 -6.06 -14.19 -16.79
C GLY A 36 -6.47 -12.99 -17.66
N ARG A 37 -6.17 -11.75 -17.24
CA ARG A 37 -6.64 -10.50 -17.87
C ARG A 37 -8.16 -10.39 -17.90
N SER A 38 -8.80 -10.76 -16.79
CA SER A 38 -10.25 -10.90 -16.70
C SER A 38 -10.92 -9.90 -15.73
N LEU A 39 -10.13 -9.04 -15.07
CA LEU A 39 -10.64 -8.23 -13.97
C LEU A 39 -11.62 -7.15 -14.46
N PRO A 40 -12.83 -7.07 -13.87
CA PRO A 40 -13.80 -6.03 -14.18
C PRO A 40 -13.43 -4.69 -13.54
N LEU A 41 -14.08 -3.62 -13.98
CA LEU A 41 -13.77 -2.25 -13.55
C LEU A 41 -13.76 -2.05 -12.03
N PRO A 42 -14.76 -2.49 -11.24
CA PRO A 42 -14.74 -2.26 -9.79
C PRO A 42 -13.55 -2.93 -9.10
N VAL A 43 -13.13 -4.10 -9.60
CA VAL A 43 -12.00 -4.84 -9.04
C VAL A 43 -10.68 -4.16 -9.42
N VAL A 44 -10.53 -3.70 -10.66
CA VAL A 44 -9.34 -2.93 -11.07
C VAL A 44 -9.23 -1.63 -10.27
N THR A 45 -10.32 -0.88 -10.12
CA THR A 45 -10.39 0.32 -9.27
C THR A 45 -9.92 0.02 -7.85
N ALA A 46 -10.44 -1.06 -7.26
CA ALA A 46 -10.06 -1.45 -5.91
C ALA A 46 -8.59 -1.86 -5.80
N THR A 47 -8.06 -2.62 -6.77
CA THR A 47 -6.64 -3.01 -6.75
C THR A 47 -5.70 -1.83 -6.86
N VAL A 48 -6.05 -0.82 -7.67
CA VAL A 48 -5.25 0.40 -7.82
C VAL A 48 -5.26 1.19 -6.52
N PHE A 49 -6.43 1.36 -5.91
CA PHE A 49 -6.56 2.00 -4.59
C PHE A 49 -5.78 1.24 -3.51
N ALA A 50 -6.04 -0.06 -3.36
CA ALA A 50 -5.58 -0.87 -2.23
C ALA A 50 -4.08 -1.18 -2.27
N THR A 51 -3.47 -1.15 -3.46
CA THR A 51 -2.01 -1.28 -3.61
C THR A 51 -1.28 -0.07 -3.02
N TRP A 52 -1.85 1.13 -3.15
CA TRP A 52 -1.22 2.39 -2.75
C TRP A 52 -1.70 2.87 -1.37
N PHE A 53 -2.92 2.51 -0.98
CA PHE A 53 -3.47 2.82 0.34
C PHE A 53 -3.01 1.81 1.40
N GLY A 54 -1.73 1.88 1.78
CA GLY A 54 -1.10 1.02 2.80
C GLY A 54 -0.73 1.74 4.11
N ALA A 55 0.20 1.16 4.85
CA ALA A 55 0.74 1.73 6.11
C ALA A 55 1.31 3.14 5.95
N GLU A 56 1.90 3.43 4.79
CA GLU A 56 2.41 4.75 4.45
C GLU A 56 1.28 5.79 4.44
N ALA A 57 0.23 5.58 3.64
CA ALA A 57 -0.91 6.49 3.56
C ALA A 57 -1.62 6.67 4.91
N VAL A 58 -1.75 5.58 5.68
CA VAL A 58 -2.45 5.61 6.97
C VAL A 58 -1.60 6.25 8.07
N PHE A 59 -0.33 5.86 8.26
CA PHE A 59 0.51 6.31 9.38
C PHE A 59 1.58 7.33 8.98
N GLY A 60 2.22 7.13 7.83
CA GLY A 60 3.30 8.00 7.37
C GLY A 60 2.78 9.37 6.97
N VAL A 61 1.90 9.40 5.97
CA VAL A 61 1.33 10.63 5.41
C VAL A 61 0.54 11.41 6.46
N SER A 62 -0.24 10.74 7.30
CA SER A 62 -1.00 11.41 8.36
C SER A 62 -0.07 12.04 9.41
N ALA A 63 1.00 11.37 9.81
CA ALA A 63 2.01 11.93 10.71
C ALA A 63 2.76 13.11 10.09
N THR A 64 3.18 12.99 8.84
CA THR A 64 3.84 14.08 8.10
C THR A 64 2.92 15.28 7.95
N PHE A 65 1.63 15.07 7.66
CA PHE A 65 0.66 16.16 7.61
C PHE A 65 0.54 16.91 8.94
N VAL A 66 0.49 16.20 10.07
CA VAL A 66 0.43 16.86 11.39
C VAL A 66 1.69 17.70 11.64
N LYS A 67 2.87 17.25 11.21
CA LYS A 67 4.14 17.97 11.39
C LYS A 67 4.31 19.13 10.41
N ASP A 68 4.15 18.87 9.12
CA ASP A 68 4.61 19.74 8.03
C ASP A 68 3.47 20.29 7.15
N GLY A 69 2.22 19.88 7.42
CA GLY A 69 1.05 20.29 6.63
C GLY A 69 1.02 19.71 5.22
N LEU A 70 0.22 20.33 4.34
CA LEU A 70 0.08 19.89 2.94
C LEU A 70 1.38 19.98 2.15
N SER A 71 2.24 20.97 2.45
CA SER A 71 3.53 21.13 1.78
C SER A 71 4.47 19.93 1.98
N GLY A 72 4.38 19.24 3.13
CA GLY A 72 5.20 18.06 3.45
C GLY A 72 4.71 16.75 2.84
N VAL A 73 3.47 16.71 2.35
CA VAL A 73 2.83 15.50 1.78
C VAL A 73 2.65 15.61 0.26
N VAL A 74 3.49 16.41 -0.41
CA VAL A 74 3.41 16.59 -1.87
C VAL A 74 3.75 15.31 -2.65
N ALA A 75 4.60 14.44 -2.09
CA ALA A 75 4.91 13.15 -2.70
C ALA A 75 3.68 12.23 -2.69
N ASP A 76 3.08 12.01 -1.51
CA ASP A 76 1.87 11.20 -1.31
C ASP A 76 0.86 12.02 -0.47
N PRO A 77 -0.36 12.30 -0.98
CA PRO A 77 -1.02 11.64 -2.11
C PRO A 77 -0.90 12.32 -3.48
N PHE A 78 -0.35 13.54 -3.56
CA PHE A 78 -0.43 14.33 -4.80
C PHE A 78 0.40 13.73 -5.94
N GLY A 79 1.66 13.36 -5.68
CA GLY A 79 2.53 12.71 -6.67
C GLY A 79 2.06 11.31 -7.04
N SER A 80 1.75 10.47 -6.04
CA SER A 80 1.30 9.09 -6.23
C SER A 80 -0.02 8.99 -6.99
N SER A 81 -1.04 9.79 -6.65
CA SER A 81 -2.29 9.82 -7.43
C SER A 81 -2.08 10.29 -8.87
N MET A 82 -1.21 11.28 -9.08
CA MET A 82 -0.91 11.76 -10.44
C MET A 82 -0.12 10.73 -11.25
N CYS A 83 0.80 9.98 -10.64
CA CYS A 83 1.46 8.82 -11.25
C CYS A 83 0.42 7.86 -11.83
N LEU A 84 -0.55 7.43 -11.00
CA LEU A 84 -1.56 6.46 -11.40
C LEU A 84 -2.48 6.97 -12.51
N ILE A 85 -2.86 8.25 -12.45
CA ILE A 85 -3.66 8.89 -13.51
C ILE A 85 -2.86 8.95 -14.82
N LEU A 86 -1.59 9.38 -14.78
CA LEU A 86 -0.73 9.48 -15.95
C LEU A 86 -0.42 8.11 -16.54
N ALA A 87 -0.11 7.11 -15.69
CA ALA A 87 0.07 5.71 -16.09
C ALA A 87 -1.19 5.19 -16.82
N GLY A 88 -2.36 5.49 -16.27
CA GLY A 88 -3.65 5.22 -16.89
C GLY A 88 -3.79 5.87 -18.25
N ILE A 89 -3.65 7.19 -18.35
CA ILE A 89 -3.93 7.96 -19.58
C ILE A 89 -2.92 7.66 -20.68
N LEU A 90 -1.62 7.69 -20.35
CA LEU A 90 -0.54 7.64 -21.33
C LEU A 90 -0.18 6.20 -21.72
N PHE A 91 -0.15 5.29 -20.74
CA PHE A 91 0.47 3.97 -20.95
C PHE A 91 -0.53 2.82 -21.00
N SER A 92 -1.71 2.93 -20.37
CA SER A 92 -2.63 1.78 -20.25
C SER A 92 -3.02 1.16 -21.61
N ARG A 93 -3.39 1.98 -22.60
CA ARG A 93 -3.79 1.49 -23.93
C ARG A 93 -2.63 0.87 -24.70
N TYR A 94 -1.44 1.44 -24.56
CA TYR A 94 -0.25 0.98 -25.25
C TYR A 94 0.22 -0.35 -24.65
N LEU A 95 0.46 -0.39 -23.34
CA LEU A 95 0.94 -1.55 -22.62
C LEU A 95 -0.05 -2.72 -22.68
N TYR A 96 -1.35 -2.43 -22.62
CA TYR A 96 -2.38 -3.48 -22.71
C TYR A 96 -2.30 -4.26 -24.03
N LYS A 97 -2.02 -3.59 -25.15
CA LYS A 97 -1.96 -4.22 -26.48
C LYS A 97 -0.76 -5.14 -26.67
N LEU A 98 0.31 -4.95 -25.90
CA LEU A 98 1.54 -5.76 -26.03
C LEU A 98 1.35 -7.22 -25.57
N ASN A 99 0.32 -7.49 -24.76
CA ASN A 99 0.01 -8.83 -24.24
C ASN A 99 1.20 -9.53 -23.55
N ILE A 100 2.06 -8.75 -22.90
CA ILE A 100 3.19 -9.20 -22.09
C ILE A 100 2.78 -9.34 -20.60
N ILE A 101 3.59 -10.05 -19.81
CA ILE A 101 3.33 -10.32 -18.39
C ILE A 101 3.96 -9.23 -17.50
N THR A 102 5.11 -8.71 -17.92
CA THR A 102 5.93 -7.78 -17.12
C THR A 102 6.32 -6.54 -17.89
N LEU A 103 6.67 -5.47 -17.17
CA LEU A 103 7.29 -4.32 -17.78
C LEU A 103 8.71 -4.63 -18.30
N GLY A 104 9.42 -5.59 -17.68
CA GLY A 104 10.71 -6.06 -18.18
C GLY A 104 10.63 -6.61 -19.62
N ASP A 105 9.53 -7.29 -19.96
CA ASP A 105 9.30 -7.76 -21.34
C ASP A 105 9.25 -6.61 -22.34
N PHE A 106 8.66 -5.47 -21.95
CA PHE A 106 8.63 -4.27 -22.78
C PHE A 106 10.05 -3.74 -23.01
N TYR A 107 10.87 -3.66 -21.97
CA TYR A 107 12.28 -3.24 -22.11
C TYR A 107 13.09 -4.19 -22.98
N ARG A 108 12.83 -5.51 -22.92
CA ARG A 108 13.44 -6.49 -23.84
C ARG A 108 13.05 -6.20 -25.28
N MET A 109 11.76 -6.02 -25.55
CA MET A 109 11.23 -5.77 -26.89
C MET A 109 11.72 -4.45 -27.47
N ARG A 110 11.86 -3.42 -26.63
CA ARG A 110 12.23 -2.06 -27.05
C ARG A 110 13.74 -1.87 -27.17
N TYR A 111 14.51 -2.52 -26.32
CA TYR A 111 15.96 -2.36 -26.23
C TYR A 111 16.66 -3.71 -26.39
N ASN A 112 16.96 -4.43 -25.30
CA ASN A 112 17.62 -5.73 -25.32
C ASN A 112 17.52 -6.44 -23.95
N ARG A 113 18.05 -7.65 -23.88
CA ARG A 113 18.09 -8.50 -22.68
C ARG A 113 18.84 -7.88 -21.50
N SER A 114 19.92 -7.14 -21.75
CA SER A 114 20.72 -6.51 -20.69
C SER A 114 19.91 -5.40 -20.00
N VAL A 115 19.22 -4.56 -20.78
CA VAL A 115 18.35 -3.50 -20.24
C VAL A 115 17.18 -4.09 -19.46
N GLU A 116 16.55 -5.16 -19.97
CA GLU A 116 15.51 -5.89 -19.25
C GLU A 116 15.99 -6.33 -17.86
N VAL A 117 17.10 -7.08 -17.78
CA VAL A 117 17.56 -7.67 -16.51
C VAL A 117 17.99 -6.58 -15.53
N ILE A 118 18.76 -5.58 -15.98
CA ILE A 118 19.22 -4.49 -15.10
C ILE A 118 18.01 -3.73 -14.54
N THR A 119 17.07 -3.34 -15.40
CA THR A 119 15.89 -2.57 -14.97
C THR A 119 15.00 -3.40 -14.05
N THR A 120 14.80 -4.68 -14.34
CA THR A 120 14.09 -5.60 -13.46
C THR A 120 14.74 -5.68 -12.08
N VAL A 121 16.06 -5.85 -12.00
CA VAL A 121 16.75 -5.96 -10.70
C VAL A 121 16.62 -4.67 -9.90
N CYS A 122 16.76 -3.51 -10.54
CA CYS A 122 16.54 -2.21 -9.89
C CYS A 122 15.09 -2.06 -9.37
N ILE A 123 14.09 -2.46 -10.17
CA ILE A 123 12.69 -2.44 -9.75
C ILE A 123 12.47 -3.39 -8.57
N VAL A 124 13.01 -4.62 -8.61
CA VAL A 124 12.86 -5.59 -7.50
C VAL A 124 13.50 -5.06 -6.22
N ALA A 125 14.67 -4.41 -6.33
CA ALA A 125 15.36 -3.81 -5.20
C ALA A 125 14.57 -2.65 -4.58
N SER A 126 13.90 -1.82 -5.39
CA SER A 126 13.10 -0.71 -4.86
C SER A 126 11.92 -1.19 -4.02
N TYR A 127 11.24 -2.27 -4.39
CA TYR A 127 10.13 -2.81 -3.58
C TYR A 127 10.53 -3.23 -2.17
N LEU A 128 11.80 -3.57 -1.93
CA LEU A 128 12.26 -4.11 -0.67
C LEU A 128 11.97 -3.16 0.50
N GLY A 129 12.26 -1.86 0.34
CA GLY A 129 11.96 -0.84 1.35
C GLY A 129 10.46 -0.65 1.56
N TRP A 130 9.69 -0.62 0.47
CA TRP A 130 8.25 -0.40 0.52
C TRP A 130 7.51 -1.54 1.24
N VAL A 131 7.79 -2.79 0.87
CA VAL A 131 7.12 -3.94 1.49
C VAL A 131 7.55 -4.08 2.95
N ALA A 132 8.83 -3.85 3.26
CA ALA A 132 9.32 -3.93 4.63
C ALA A 132 8.64 -2.91 5.56
N ALA A 133 8.30 -1.73 5.04
CA ALA A 133 7.52 -0.73 5.77
C ALA A 133 6.11 -1.27 6.13
N GLN A 134 5.48 -2.01 5.23
CA GLN A 134 4.19 -2.65 5.50
C GLN A 134 4.30 -3.76 6.56
N ILE A 135 5.32 -4.62 6.46
CA ILE A 135 5.57 -5.69 7.44
C ILE A 135 5.82 -5.11 8.83
N LYS A 136 6.61 -4.03 8.93
CA LYS A 136 6.86 -3.31 10.20
C LYS A 136 5.55 -2.75 10.79
N ALA A 137 4.67 -2.23 9.95
CA ALA A 137 3.34 -1.76 10.37
C ALA A 137 2.45 -2.90 10.90
N LEU A 138 2.46 -4.08 10.27
CA LEU A 138 1.76 -5.25 10.81
C LEU A 138 2.30 -5.63 12.20
N GLY A 139 3.63 -5.62 12.37
CA GLY A 139 4.28 -5.85 13.66
C GLY A 139 3.80 -4.87 14.74
N LEU A 140 3.75 -3.58 14.41
CA LEU A 140 3.23 -2.55 15.30
C LEU A 140 1.77 -2.80 15.69
N ILE A 141 0.91 -3.14 14.72
CA ILE A 141 -0.50 -3.35 14.98
C ILE A 141 -0.74 -4.58 15.86
N PHE A 142 -0.02 -5.67 15.63
CA PHE A 142 -0.13 -6.83 16.53
C PHE A 142 0.37 -6.53 17.92
N TYR A 143 1.48 -5.80 18.06
CA TYR A 143 1.98 -5.36 19.36
C TYR A 143 0.93 -4.53 20.11
N VAL A 144 0.29 -3.57 19.42
CA VAL A 144 -0.70 -2.67 20.02
C VAL A 144 -2.01 -3.42 20.37
N VAL A 145 -2.55 -4.23 19.46
CA VAL A 145 -3.82 -4.96 19.68
C VAL A 145 -3.70 -6.02 20.78
N THR A 146 -2.50 -6.58 20.96
CA THR A 146 -2.22 -7.58 21.99
C THR A 146 -1.74 -6.99 23.32
N ASP A 147 -1.72 -5.66 23.43
CA ASP A 147 -1.23 -4.95 24.62
C ASP A 147 0.18 -5.40 25.03
N GLY A 148 1.05 -5.53 24.03
CA GLY A 148 2.45 -5.95 24.21
C GLY A 148 2.67 -7.45 24.42
N ALA A 149 1.62 -8.29 24.46
CA ALA A 149 1.79 -9.74 24.60
C ALA A 149 2.51 -10.38 23.40
N VAL A 150 2.38 -9.80 22.21
CA VAL A 150 3.15 -10.17 21.02
C VAL A 150 4.17 -9.07 20.75
N SER A 151 5.46 -9.40 20.76
CA SER A 151 6.53 -8.45 20.41
C SER A 151 6.35 -7.94 18.96
N GLN A 152 6.87 -6.76 18.65
CA GLN A 152 6.81 -6.24 17.27
C GLN A 152 7.47 -7.19 16.26
N GLU A 153 8.60 -7.81 16.63
CA GLU A 153 9.31 -8.79 15.78
C GLU A 153 8.46 -10.03 15.51
N THR A 154 7.83 -10.59 16.54
CA THR A 154 6.90 -11.71 16.39
C THR A 154 5.70 -11.30 15.55
N GLY A 155 5.18 -10.08 15.74
CA GLY A 155 4.11 -9.53 14.92
C GLY A 155 4.50 -9.41 13.44
N MET A 156 5.72 -8.97 13.13
CA MET A 156 6.23 -8.90 11.76
C MET A 156 6.25 -10.30 11.11
N ILE A 157 6.74 -11.31 11.83
CA ILE A 157 6.79 -12.70 11.36
C ILE A 157 5.37 -13.23 11.08
N LEU A 158 4.44 -13.01 12.01
CA LEU A 158 3.04 -13.43 11.85
C LEU A 158 2.36 -12.73 10.68
N GLY A 159 2.54 -11.41 10.56
CA GLY A 159 1.98 -10.61 9.47
C GLY A 159 2.49 -11.06 8.11
N ALA A 160 3.80 -11.26 8.00
CA ALA A 160 4.43 -11.78 6.78
C ALA A 160 3.87 -13.17 6.42
N ALA A 161 3.75 -14.09 7.39
CA ALA A 161 3.22 -15.43 7.16
C ALA A 161 1.76 -15.41 6.66
N ILE A 162 0.92 -14.56 7.25
CA ILE A 162 -0.49 -14.42 6.86
C ILE A 162 -0.61 -13.92 5.42
N VAL A 163 0.08 -12.81 5.09
CA VAL A 163 0.04 -12.22 3.75
C VAL A 163 0.63 -13.19 2.73
N LEU A 164 1.74 -13.84 3.07
CA LEU A 164 2.43 -14.80 2.22
C LEU A 164 1.54 -15.99 1.86
N THR A 165 0.70 -16.45 2.80
CA THR A 165 -0.16 -17.62 2.59
C THR A 165 -1.06 -17.44 1.37
N TYR A 166 -1.93 -16.43 1.35
CA TYR A 166 -2.85 -16.27 0.21
C TYR A 166 -2.16 -15.73 -1.04
N THR A 167 -1.08 -14.95 -0.89
CA THR A 167 -0.34 -14.39 -2.04
C THR A 167 0.40 -15.48 -2.81
N THR A 168 1.02 -16.42 -2.11
CA THR A 168 1.77 -17.54 -2.73
C THR A 168 0.85 -18.51 -3.47
N PHE A 169 -0.31 -18.84 -2.91
CA PHE A 169 -1.22 -19.77 -3.59
C PHE A 169 -1.99 -19.08 -4.71
N GLY A 170 -2.45 -17.86 -4.47
CA GLY A 170 -3.48 -17.22 -5.27
C GLY A 170 -3.06 -16.11 -6.22
N GLY A 171 -1.83 -15.61 -6.09
CA GLY A 171 -1.29 -14.58 -6.98
C GLY A 171 -2.25 -13.41 -7.18
N MET A 172 -2.31 -12.90 -8.41
CA MET A 172 -3.10 -11.72 -8.76
C MET A 172 -4.60 -11.92 -8.55
N PHE A 173 -5.13 -13.14 -8.70
CA PHE A 173 -6.55 -13.40 -8.46
C PHE A 173 -6.93 -13.18 -7.00
N SER A 174 -6.17 -13.74 -6.06
CA SER A 174 -6.45 -13.58 -4.63
C SER A 174 -6.21 -12.16 -4.16
N VAL A 175 -5.12 -11.54 -4.64
CA VAL A 175 -4.87 -10.10 -4.40
C VAL A 175 -6.05 -9.27 -4.87
N ALA A 176 -6.53 -9.47 -6.10
CA ALA A 176 -7.59 -8.64 -6.64
C ALA A 176 -8.95 -8.77 -5.92
N ILE A 177 -9.33 -9.98 -5.53
CA ILE A 177 -10.57 -10.19 -4.78
C ILE A 177 -10.45 -9.65 -3.36
N LEU A 178 -9.30 -9.84 -2.71
CA LEU A 178 -9.06 -9.28 -1.39
C LEU A 178 -9.04 -7.76 -1.43
N ASP A 179 -8.36 -7.14 -2.38
CA ASP A 179 -8.32 -5.69 -2.55
C ASP A 179 -9.74 -5.10 -2.65
N PHE A 180 -10.65 -5.76 -3.38
CA PHE A 180 -12.04 -5.33 -3.48
C PHE A 180 -12.78 -5.34 -2.13
N VAL A 181 -12.59 -6.40 -1.34
CA VAL A 181 -13.22 -6.52 -0.01
C VAL A 181 -12.54 -5.58 0.99
N GLN A 182 -11.21 -5.56 1.01
CA GLN A 182 -10.37 -4.81 1.93
C GLN A 182 -10.49 -3.31 1.71
N MET A 183 -10.69 -2.84 0.48
CA MET A 183 -11.04 -1.45 0.18
C MET A 183 -12.33 -1.03 0.89
N ALA A 184 -13.38 -1.85 0.84
CA ALA A 184 -14.64 -1.52 1.51
C ALA A 184 -14.48 -1.48 3.04
N VAL A 185 -13.74 -2.44 3.61
CA VAL A 185 -13.47 -2.51 5.05
C VAL A 185 -12.61 -1.33 5.51
N SER A 186 -11.53 -1.02 4.79
CA SER A 186 -10.63 0.08 5.14
C SER A 186 -11.31 1.44 5.01
N MET A 187 -12.07 1.64 3.93
CA MET A 187 -12.80 2.87 3.72
C MET A 187 -13.91 3.08 4.75
N GLY A 188 -14.74 2.06 4.94
CA GLY A 188 -15.84 2.13 5.91
C GLY A 188 -15.35 2.34 7.34
N GLY A 189 -14.32 1.60 7.75
CA GLY A 189 -13.78 1.71 9.11
C GLY A 189 -13.14 3.07 9.38
N LEU A 190 -12.31 3.59 8.47
CA LEU A 190 -11.67 4.90 8.67
C LEU A 190 -12.68 6.06 8.58
N LEU A 191 -13.69 6.01 7.71
CA LEU A 191 -14.76 7.02 7.69
C LEU A 191 -15.57 7.01 8.98
N PHE A 192 -15.86 5.83 9.52
CA PHE A 192 -16.56 5.70 10.79
C PHE A 192 -15.74 6.28 11.95
N ILE A 193 -14.42 6.06 11.97
CA ILE A 193 -13.53 6.69 12.96
C ILE A 193 -13.49 8.20 12.79
N ALA A 194 -13.37 8.70 11.56
CA ALA A 194 -13.39 10.15 11.31
C ALA A 194 -14.69 10.78 11.83
N TRP A 195 -15.83 10.12 11.67
CA TRP A 195 -17.11 10.57 12.21
C TRP A 195 -17.16 10.56 13.75
N ILE A 196 -16.63 9.53 14.43
CA ILE A 196 -16.57 9.51 15.90
C ILE A 196 -15.64 10.60 16.44
N VAL A 197 -14.46 10.73 15.82
CA VAL A 197 -13.41 11.65 16.25
C VAL A 197 -13.85 13.10 16.03
N SER A 198 -14.57 13.40 14.94
CA SER A 198 -15.14 14.74 14.75
C SER A 198 -16.15 15.09 15.84
N GLY A 199 -16.97 14.14 16.30
CA GLY A 199 -17.91 14.35 17.41
C GLY A 199 -17.26 14.58 18.79
N LYS A 200 -15.93 14.42 18.91
CA LYS A 200 -15.18 14.64 20.16
C LYS A 200 -14.50 16.00 20.24
N VAL A 201 -14.49 16.75 19.14
CA VAL A 201 -13.97 18.11 19.08
C VAL A 201 -15.15 19.07 19.10
N ASP A 202 -15.14 20.06 19.99
CA ASP A 202 -16.19 21.06 20.05
C ASP A 202 -16.29 21.83 18.72
N GLY A 203 -17.48 21.89 18.13
CA GLY A 203 -17.71 22.43 16.79
C GLY A 203 -17.29 21.51 15.63
N GLY A 204 -16.88 20.28 15.93
CA GLY A 204 -16.73 19.18 14.99
C GLY A 204 -15.71 19.43 13.87
N THR A 205 -16.02 18.87 12.69
CA THR A 205 -15.13 18.91 11.51
C THR A 205 -14.71 20.33 11.13
N THR A 206 -15.59 21.32 11.25
CA THR A 206 -15.28 22.72 10.92
C THR A 206 -14.25 23.32 11.85
N THR A 207 -14.26 22.99 13.14
CA THR A 207 -13.24 23.43 14.09
C THR A 207 -11.89 22.83 13.76
N VAL A 208 -11.85 21.53 13.44
CA VAL A 208 -10.61 20.84 13.09
C VAL A 208 -9.98 21.46 11.84
N ILE A 209 -10.77 21.65 10.77
CA ILE A 209 -10.29 22.24 9.51
C ILE A 209 -9.89 23.72 9.72
N GLY A 210 -10.68 24.48 10.48
CA GLY A 210 -10.38 25.87 10.80
C GLY A 210 -9.08 26.02 11.59
N HIS A 211 -8.84 25.14 12.57
CA HIS A 211 -7.59 25.09 13.32
C HIS A 211 -6.41 24.68 12.44
N ALA A 212 -6.59 23.71 11.54
CA ALA A 212 -5.57 23.32 10.55
C ALA A 212 -5.19 24.49 9.63
N ALA A 213 -6.19 25.23 9.14
CA ALA A 213 -5.99 26.40 8.30
C ALA A 213 -5.23 27.51 9.05
N ALA A 214 -5.67 27.84 10.27
CA ALA A 214 -5.04 28.87 11.10
C ALA A 214 -3.59 28.52 11.49
N ALA A 215 -3.28 27.23 11.62
CA ALA A 215 -1.93 26.73 11.89
C ALA A 215 -1.07 26.57 10.62
N GLY A 216 -1.52 27.06 9.46
CA GLY A 216 -0.79 26.98 8.19
C GLY A 216 -0.73 25.56 7.59
N LYS A 217 -1.40 24.57 8.18
CA LYS A 217 -1.31 23.16 7.73
C LYS A 217 -1.95 22.92 6.37
N LEU A 218 -2.84 23.81 5.94
CA LEU A 218 -3.49 23.75 4.63
C LEU A 218 -2.77 24.57 3.55
N GLU A 219 -1.63 25.20 3.89
CA GLU A 219 -0.78 25.85 2.89
C GLU A 219 -0.09 24.78 2.05
N PHE A 220 -0.46 24.73 0.77
CA PHE A 220 0.06 23.72 -0.15
C PHE A 220 1.44 24.09 -0.71
N PHE A 221 1.62 25.35 -1.10
CA PHE A 221 2.87 25.81 -1.67
C PHE A 221 3.85 26.22 -0.59
N PRO A 222 5.14 25.90 -0.74
CA PRO A 222 6.15 26.39 0.19
C PRO A 222 6.32 27.91 0.04
N GLU A 223 6.89 28.52 1.08
CA GLU A 223 7.36 29.90 1.03
C GLU A 223 8.27 30.14 -0.19
N ALA A 224 8.38 31.41 -0.60
CA ALA A 224 9.17 31.84 -1.75
C ALA A 224 10.69 31.73 -1.49
N ASP A 225 11.19 30.50 -1.38
CA ASP A 225 12.58 30.13 -1.25
C ASP A 225 12.96 29.07 -2.29
N VAL A 226 14.05 29.30 -3.01
CA VAL A 226 14.46 28.46 -4.15
C VAL A 226 14.71 27.02 -3.70
N TRP A 227 15.33 26.80 -2.54
CA TRP A 227 15.65 25.46 -2.06
C TRP A 227 14.38 24.71 -1.66
N LYS A 228 13.46 25.38 -0.95
CA LYS A 228 12.16 24.79 -0.60
C LYS A 228 11.38 24.37 -1.85
N TRP A 229 11.35 25.20 -2.89
CA TRP A 229 10.71 24.87 -4.16
C TRP A 229 11.39 23.72 -4.89
N ILE A 230 12.72 23.67 -4.92
CA ILE A 230 13.47 22.55 -5.52
C ILE A 230 13.14 21.25 -4.78
N THR A 231 13.14 21.24 -3.45
CA THR A 231 12.81 20.04 -2.67
C THR A 231 11.35 19.63 -2.84
N PHE A 232 10.42 20.60 -2.88
CA PHE A 232 8.99 20.36 -3.07
C PHE A 232 8.71 19.74 -4.45
N LEU A 233 9.21 20.38 -5.52
CA LEU A 233 9.07 19.87 -6.88
C LEU A 233 9.81 18.54 -7.07
N GLY A 234 10.99 18.38 -6.46
CA GLY A 234 11.75 17.15 -6.47
C GLY A 234 10.97 15.99 -5.87
N ALA A 235 10.44 16.14 -4.65
CA ALA A 235 9.63 15.12 -4.00
C ALA A 235 8.36 14.79 -4.80
N TRP A 236 7.69 15.82 -5.34
CA TRP A 236 6.48 15.65 -6.14
C TRP A 236 6.74 14.89 -7.44
N VAL A 237 7.74 15.30 -8.20
CA VAL A 237 8.08 14.74 -9.51
C VAL A 237 8.69 13.34 -9.38
N THR A 238 9.52 13.11 -8.35
CA THR A 238 10.09 11.78 -8.08
C THR A 238 8.98 10.77 -7.83
N MET A 239 7.97 11.08 -7.01
CA MET A 239 6.85 10.17 -6.79
C MET A 239 5.93 10.08 -8.02
N MET A 240 5.67 11.20 -8.71
CA MET A 240 4.81 11.25 -9.90
C MET A 240 5.36 10.40 -11.07
N LEU A 241 6.66 10.48 -11.34
CA LEU A 241 7.27 9.83 -12.52
C LEU A 241 8.03 8.56 -12.18
N GLY A 242 8.67 8.51 -11.01
CA GLY A 242 9.51 7.38 -10.58
C GLY A 242 8.72 6.09 -10.38
N SER A 243 7.42 6.21 -10.09
CA SER A 243 6.53 5.08 -9.84
C SER A 243 5.82 4.55 -11.11
N ILE A 244 5.84 5.29 -12.22
CA ILE A 244 5.24 4.84 -13.49
C ILE A 244 5.84 3.52 -13.99
N PRO A 245 7.18 3.30 -13.97
CA PRO A 245 7.77 2.03 -14.43
C PRO A 245 7.66 0.90 -13.40
N GLN A 246 6.89 1.05 -12.32
CA GLN A 246 6.73 -0.02 -11.37
C GLN A 246 5.88 -1.18 -11.91
N GLN A 247 6.27 -2.40 -11.52
CA GLN A 247 5.59 -3.61 -11.99
C GLN A 247 4.16 -3.70 -11.46
N ASP A 248 3.87 -3.18 -10.27
CA ASP A 248 2.52 -3.22 -9.73
C ASP A 248 1.56 -2.41 -10.62
N VAL A 249 1.90 -1.17 -10.95
CA VAL A 249 1.13 -0.30 -11.86
C VAL A 249 0.89 -1.01 -13.19
N PHE A 250 1.95 -1.55 -13.80
CA PHE A 250 1.86 -2.32 -15.04
C PHE A 250 0.89 -3.51 -14.91
N GLN A 251 1.05 -4.29 -13.86
CA GLN A 251 0.31 -5.53 -13.63
C GLN A 251 -1.20 -5.27 -13.44
N ARG A 252 -1.60 -4.14 -12.83
CA ARG A 252 -3.03 -3.78 -12.67
C ARG A 252 -3.64 -3.39 -14.02
N VAL A 253 -2.90 -2.64 -14.83
CA VAL A 253 -3.29 -2.29 -16.20
C VAL A 253 -3.50 -3.56 -17.04
N THR A 254 -2.56 -4.51 -17.01
CA THR A 254 -2.65 -5.72 -17.83
C THR A 254 -3.65 -6.74 -17.34
N SER A 255 -3.99 -6.73 -16.04
CA SER A 255 -4.97 -7.66 -15.46
C SER A 255 -6.42 -7.30 -15.77
N ALA A 256 -6.68 -6.06 -16.23
CA ALA A 256 -8.00 -5.62 -16.64
C ALA A 256 -8.57 -6.45 -17.81
N LYS A 257 -9.90 -6.56 -17.89
CA LYS A 257 -10.57 -7.24 -19.03
C LYS A 257 -10.50 -6.49 -20.36
N SER A 258 -10.17 -5.20 -20.35
CA SER A 258 -10.00 -4.39 -21.56
C SER A 258 -9.17 -3.15 -21.28
N ALA A 259 -8.56 -2.56 -22.31
CA ALA A 259 -7.82 -1.31 -22.21
C ALA A 259 -8.69 -0.13 -21.70
N LYS A 260 -9.99 -0.10 -22.03
CA LYS A 260 -10.92 0.93 -21.51
C LYS A 260 -11.07 0.81 -19.99
N ILE A 261 -11.08 -0.42 -19.48
CA ILE A 261 -11.21 -0.70 -18.05
C ILE A 261 -9.89 -0.48 -17.32
N ALA A 262 -8.76 -0.80 -17.94
CA ALA A 262 -7.45 -0.44 -17.40
C ALA A 262 -7.36 1.08 -17.18
N LEU A 263 -7.73 1.88 -18.18
CA LEU A 263 -7.78 3.34 -18.08
C LEU A 263 -8.75 3.82 -17.00
N GLY A 264 -10.01 3.39 -17.07
CA GLY A 264 -11.05 3.83 -16.14
C GLY A 264 -10.75 3.42 -14.70
N GLY A 265 -10.24 2.21 -14.49
CA GLY A 265 -9.88 1.69 -13.17
C GLY A 265 -8.68 2.40 -12.57
N SER A 266 -7.68 2.76 -13.39
CA SER A 266 -6.53 3.55 -12.95
C SER A 266 -6.95 4.93 -12.49
N ILE A 267 -7.77 5.64 -13.29
CA ILE A 267 -8.25 6.98 -12.94
C ILE A 267 -9.15 6.94 -11.71
N LEU A 268 -10.16 6.06 -11.68
CA LEU A 268 -11.07 5.97 -10.54
C LEU A 268 -10.35 5.56 -9.25
N GLY A 269 -9.46 4.57 -9.32
CA GLY A 269 -8.69 4.11 -8.16
C GLY A 269 -7.80 5.22 -7.61
N ALA A 270 -7.08 5.92 -8.49
CA ALA A 270 -6.22 7.05 -8.13
C ALA A 270 -7.00 8.23 -7.53
N SER A 271 -8.17 8.57 -8.08
CA SER A 271 -9.03 9.63 -7.56
C SER A 271 -9.59 9.28 -6.18
N ILE A 272 -10.02 8.02 -5.99
CA ILE A 272 -10.49 7.57 -4.68
C ILE A 272 -9.34 7.61 -3.68
N TYR A 273 -8.17 7.09 -4.03
CA TYR A 273 -6.98 7.14 -3.18
C TYR A 273 -6.59 8.58 -2.81
N PHE A 274 -6.60 9.50 -3.78
CA PHE A 274 -6.34 10.92 -3.54
C PHE A 274 -7.27 11.48 -2.46
N CYS A 275 -8.58 11.38 -2.69
CA CYS A 275 -9.58 11.94 -1.78
C CYS A 275 -9.57 11.24 -0.41
N PHE A 276 -9.33 9.93 -0.40
CA PHE A 276 -9.45 9.13 0.80
C PHE A 276 -8.25 9.30 1.75
N THR A 277 -7.07 9.63 1.23
CA THR A 277 -5.86 9.84 2.06
C THR A 277 -6.00 11.05 3.00
N PHE A 278 -6.90 11.99 2.70
CA PHE A 278 -7.24 13.08 3.63
C PHE A 278 -7.99 12.59 4.90
N VAL A 279 -8.62 11.42 4.88
CA VAL A 279 -9.34 10.86 6.03
C VAL A 279 -8.39 10.53 7.20
N PRO A 280 -7.34 9.70 7.03
CA PRO A 280 -6.37 9.46 8.10
C PRO A 280 -5.61 10.73 8.52
N MET A 281 -5.33 11.67 7.59
CA MET A 281 -4.76 12.98 7.96
C MET A 281 -5.68 13.75 8.92
N PHE A 282 -6.99 13.80 8.61
CA PHE A 282 -8.00 14.43 9.45
C PHE A 282 -8.07 13.77 10.84
N ILE A 283 -8.07 12.43 10.89
CA ILE A 283 -8.10 11.69 12.17
C ILE A 283 -6.85 12.01 13.00
N ALA A 284 -5.66 11.97 12.39
CA ALA A 284 -4.41 12.26 13.09
C ALA A 284 -4.34 13.69 13.61
N TYR A 285 -4.78 14.67 12.82
CA TYR A 285 -4.82 16.07 13.24
C TYR A 285 -5.85 16.31 14.34
N SER A 286 -7.02 15.68 14.25
CA SER A 286 -8.04 15.76 15.30
C SER A 286 -7.53 15.22 16.64
N ALA A 287 -6.64 14.22 16.63
CA ALA A 287 -6.00 13.71 17.85
C ALA A 287 -5.31 14.83 18.63
N THR A 288 -4.59 15.73 17.94
CA THR A 288 -3.88 16.86 18.56
C THR A 288 -4.78 17.89 19.22
N LEU A 289 -6.08 17.89 18.90
CA LEU A 289 -7.08 18.77 19.50
C LEU A 289 -7.83 18.09 20.65
N ILE A 290 -7.95 16.76 20.62
CA ILE A 290 -8.66 15.99 21.64
C ILE A 290 -7.82 15.86 22.92
N ASP A 291 -6.53 15.55 22.79
CA ASP A 291 -5.59 15.49 23.91
C ASP A 291 -4.22 16.08 23.51
N PRO A 292 -4.07 17.41 23.53
CA PRO A 292 -2.85 18.07 23.08
C PRO A 292 -1.60 17.56 23.82
N ASP A 293 -1.68 17.37 25.13
CA ASP A 293 -0.52 17.00 25.96
C ASP A 293 0.00 15.60 25.62
N GLN A 294 -0.90 14.63 25.42
CA GLN A 294 -0.52 13.28 25.04
C GLN A 294 0.00 13.24 23.59
N PHE A 295 -0.75 13.82 22.65
CA PHE A 295 -0.41 13.69 21.23
C PHE A 295 0.81 14.52 20.84
N ASN A 296 1.11 15.63 21.52
CA ASN A 296 2.38 16.34 21.35
C ASN A 296 3.59 15.51 21.81
N LYS A 297 3.46 14.72 22.88
CA LYS A 297 4.51 13.78 23.30
C LYS A 297 4.72 12.67 22.27
N LEU A 298 3.63 12.11 21.73
CA LEU A 298 3.72 11.10 20.67
C LEU A 298 4.31 11.67 19.38
N LEU A 299 3.99 12.90 19.01
CA LEU A 299 4.58 13.57 17.84
C LEU A 299 6.11 13.67 17.92
N ALA A 300 6.62 13.89 19.13
CA ALA A 300 8.06 13.96 19.40
C ALA A 300 8.73 12.59 19.51
N ALA A 301 8.03 11.58 20.05
CA ALA A 301 8.58 10.26 20.30
C ALA A 301 8.37 9.29 19.13
N ASP A 302 7.11 8.94 18.83
CA ASP A 302 6.74 8.01 17.77
C ASP A 302 5.37 8.38 17.18
N THR A 303 5.41 8.99 16.00
CA THR A 303 4.22 9.45 15.31
C THR A 303 3.31 8.31 14.82
N GLN A 304 3.84 7.10 14.69
CA GLN A 304 3.09 5.94 14.19
C GLN A 304 2.06 5.47 15.21
N LEU A 305 2.28 5.77 16.49
CA LEU A 305 1.38 5.45 17.59
C LEU A 305 0.21 6.43 17.74
N ILE A 306 0.19 7.55 17.02
CA ILE A 306 -0.87 8.57 17.14
C ILE A 306 -2.26 7.96 16.87
N LEU A 307 -2.46 7.39 15.69
CA LEU A 307 -3.76 6.85 15.31
C LEU A 307 -4.20 5.66 16.18
N PRO A 308 -3.35 4.64 16.45
CA PRO A 308 -3.74 3.54 17.32
C PRO A 308 -4.04 3.97 18.75
N THR A 309 -3.26 4.92 19.31
CA THR A 309 -3.47 5.42 20.68
C THR A 309 -4.77 6.19 20.79
N LEU A 310 -5.07 7.07 19.83
CA LEU A 310 -6.34 7.80 19.77
C LEU A 310 -7.52 6.84 19.83
N VAL A 311 -7.48 5.80 19.01
CA VAL A 311 -8.59 4.84 18.90
C VAL A 311 -8.73 4.03 20.18
N LEU A 312 -7.64 3.51 20.73
CA LEU A 312 -7.68 2.69 21.95
C LEU A 312 -8.18 3.47 23.16
N GLN A 313 -7.75 4.73 23.32
CA GLN A 313 -8.02 5.49 24.54
C GLN A 313 -9.30 6.32 24.45
N HIS A 314 -9.66 6.80 23.26
CA HIS A 314 -10.78 7.72 23.11
C HIS A 314 -11.99 7.13 22.40
N THR A 315 -11.99 5.89 21.90
CA THR A 315 -13.15 5.36 21.16
C THR A 315 -13.72 4.08 21.78
N PRO A 316 -15.04 3.82 21.63
CA PRO A 316 -15.64 2.59 22.15
C PRO A 316 -15.13 1.35 21.42
N LEU A 317 -15.28 0.18 22.03
CA LEU A 317 -14.78 -1.10 21.50
C LEU A 317 -15.17 -1.37 20.03
N VAL A 318 -16.41 -1.05 19.64
CA VAL A 318 -16.87 -1.24 18.25
C VAL A 318 -16.03 -0.44 17.27
N ALA A 319 -15.69 0.80 17.61
CA ALA A 319 -14.83 1.66 16.82
C ALA A 319 -13.40 1.10 16.75
N GLN A 320 -12.87 0.62 17.87
CA GLN A 320 -11.56 -0.02 17.92
C GLN A 320 -11.49 -1.22 16.96
N VAL A 321 -12.49 -2.11 16.99
CA VAL A 321 -12.58 -3.27 16.09
C VAL A 321 -12.57 -2.84 14.62
N LEU A 322 -13.40 -1.85 14.27
CA LEU A 322 -13.48 -1.34 12.90
C LEU A 322 -12.18 -0.68 12.43
N PHE A 323 -11.53 0.10 13.29
CA PHE A 323 -10.25 0.74 12.97
C PHE A 323 -9.14 -0.29 12.73
N PHE A 324 -8.94 -1.21 13.66
CA PHE A 324 -7.87 -2.20 13.52
C PHE A 324 -8.13 -3.15 12.35
N GLY A 325 -9.40 -3.51 12.09
CA GLY A 325 -9.78 -4.23 10.88
C GLY A 325 -9.50 -3.44 9.59
N ALA A 326 -9.80 -2.14 9.58
CA ALA A 326 -9.55 -1.24 8.45
C ALA A 326 -8.05 -1.06 8.15
N VAL A 327 -7.26 -0.84 9.20
CA VAL A 327 -5.81 -0.71 9.10
C VAL A 327 -5.18 -2.03 8.64
N LEU A 328 -5.54 -3.16 9.24
CA LEU A 328 -5.05 -4.46 8.80
C LEU A 328 -5.43 -4.73 7.33
N SER A 329 -6.64 -4.36 6.92
CA SER A 329 -7.08 -4.45 5.52
C SER A 329 -6.16 -3.69 4.58
N ALA A 330 -5.90 -2.41 4.88
CA ALA A 330 -5.04 -1.54 4.07
C ALA A 330 -3.60 -2.06 3.98
N ILE A 331 -3.03 -2.49 5.11
CA ILE A 331 -1.64 -2.97 5.14
C ILE A 331 -1.51 -4.31 4.40
N MET A 332 -2.46 -5.23 4.60
CA MET A 332 -2.42 -6.55 3.97
C MET A 332 -2.62 -6.49 2.45
N SER A 333 -3.54 -5.64 1.96
CA SER A 333 -3.73 -5.44 0.52
C SER A 333 -2.45 -4.93 -0.13
N CYS A 334 -1.88 -3.86 0.43
CA CYS A 334 -0.64 -3.26 -0.05
C CYS A 334 0.54 -4.24 0.02
N SER A 335 0.70 -4.98 1.12
CA SER A 335 1.76 -5.98 1.28
C SER A 335 1.66 -7.08 0.22
N SER A 336 0.46 -7.61 -0.03
CA SER A 336 0.29 -8.70 -1.00
C SER A 336 0.56 -8.25 -2.44
N ALA A 337 0.11 -7.05 -2.79
CA ALA A 337 0.35 -6.41 -4.06
C ALA A 337 1.85 -6.20 -4.34
N THR A 338 2.56 -5.69 -3.34
CA THR A 338 3.99 -5.33 -3.43
C THR A 338 4.93 -6.51 -3.21
N LEU A 339 4.46 -7.63 -2.65
CA LEU A 339 5.17 -8.91 -2.68
C LEU A 339 5.05 -9.59 -4.05
N LEU A 340 3.86 -9.56 -4.64
CA LEU A 340 3.58 -10.27 -5.89
C LEU A 340 4.32 -9.65 -7.08
N ALA A 341 4.26 -8.33 -7.24
CA ALA A 341 4.82 -7.62 -8.38
C ALA A 341 6.32 -7.89 -8.63
N PRO A 342 7.24 -7.62 -7.68
CA PRO A 342 8.67 -7.90 -7.87
C PRO A 342 8.94 -9.38 -8.06
N SER A 343 8.19 -10.26 -7.39
CA SER A 343 8.38 -11.71 -7.50
C SER A 343 8.04 -12.24 -8.88
N VAL A 344 6.94 -11.77 -9.48
CA VAL A 344 6.55 -12.11 -10.86
C VAL A 344 7.56 -11.57 -11.86
N THR A 345 7.99 -10.32 -11.69
CA THR A 345 8.99 -9.69 -12.56
C THR A 345 10.35 -10.39 -12.47
N PHE A 346 10.80 -10.78 -11.28
CA PHE A 346 12.03 -11.54 -11.12
C PHE A 346 11.94 -12.93 -11.75
N ALA A 347 10.83 -13.64 -11.54
CA ALA A 347 10.61 -14.95 -12.13
C ALA A 347 10.61 -14.91 -13.67
N GLU A 348 9.85 -14.01 -14.28
CA GLU A 348 9.71 -13.89 -15.74
C GLU A 348 10.96 -13.29 -16.39
N ASN A 349 11.47 -12.17 -15.88
CA ASN A 349 12.55 -11.46 -16.56
C ASN A 349 13.93 -11.93 -16.16
N VAL A 350 14.13 -12.56 -15.00
CA VAL A 350 15.46 -13.06 -14.60
C VAL A 350 15.53 -14.56 -14.77
N ILE A 351 14.75 -15.32 -13.98
CA ILE A 351 14.88 -16.78 -13.92
C ILE A 351 14.52 -17.44 -15.24
N ARG A 352 13.40 -17.05 -15.86
CA ARG A 352 12.95 -17.67 -17.11
C ARG A 352 13.92 -17.46 -18.26
N GLY A 353 14.66 -16.35 -18.29
CA GLY A 353 15.67 -16.14 -19.33
C GLY A 353 16.94 -17.00 -19.15
N PHE A 354 17.25 -17.47 -17.93
CA PHE A 354 18.28 -18.49 -17.72
C PHE A 354 17.78 -19.91 -18.04
N TYR A 355 16.47 -20.14 -17.93
CA TYR A 355 15.82 -21.44 -18.16
C TYR A 355 14.63 -21.32 -19.14
N PRO A 356 14.87 -21.02 -20.44
CA PRO A 356 13.81 -20.64 -21.38
C PRO A 356 12.83 -21.78 -21.73
N ASN A 357 13.25 -23.03 -21.60
CA ASN A 357 12.45 -24.21 -21.96
C ASN A 357 11.55 -24.71 -20.80
N MET A 358 11.23 -23.85 -19.83
CA MET A 358 10.42 -24.21 -18.68
C MET A 358 8.93 -24.30 -19.06
N GLY A 359 8.33 -25.46 -18.84
CA GLY A 359 6.89 -25.64 -18.99
C GLY A 359 6.08 -24.80 -17.98
N ASP A 360 4.86 -24.42 -18.35
CA ASP A 360 4.04 -23.46 -17.61
C ASP A 360 3.78 -23.85 -16.14
N HIS A 361 3.51 -25.14 -15.87
CA HIS A 361 3.31 -25.64 -14.52
C HIS A 361 4.58 -25.49 -13.65
N ARG A 362 5.76 -25.78 -14.19
CA ARG A 362 7.03 -25.57 -13.46
C ARG A 362 7.27 -24.09 -13.23
N PHE A 363 6.94 -23.26 -14.21
CA PHE A 363 7.11 -21.82 -14.13
C PHE A 363 6.19 -21.18 -13.09
N LEU A 364 4.96 -21.67 -12.94
CA LEU A 364 4.08 -21.28 -11.83
C LEU A 364 4.72 -21.56 -10.46
N TRP A 365 5.32 -22.73 -10.26
CA TRP A 365 6.03 -23.04 -9.01
C TRP A 365 7.24 -22.14 -8.78
N VAL A 366 7.95 -21.75 -9.85
CA VAL A 366 9.04 -20.77 -9.76
C VAL A 366 8.53 -19.40 -9.29
N MET A 367 7.40 -18.90 -9.84
CA MET A 367 6.82 -17.65 -9.36
C MET A 367 6.44 -17.72 -7.88
N ARG A 368 5.81 -18.81 -7.45
CA ARG A 368 5.47 -19.04 -6.03
C ARG A 368 6.71 -19.06 -5.15
N GLY A 369 7.76 -19.75 -5.59
CA GLY A 369 9.05 -19.77 -4.91
C GLY A 369 9.67 -18.38 -4.79
N CYS A 370 9.58 -17.55 -5.85
CA CYS A 370 10.06 -16.16 -5.82
C CYS A 370 9.32 -15.32 -4.79
N VAL A 371 7.99 -15.49 -4.67
CA VAL A 371 7.19 -14.79 -3.65
C VAL A 371 7.68 -15.13 -2.25
N VAL A 372 7.91 -16.42 -1.97
CA VAL A 372 8.42 -16.87 -0.66
C VAL A 372 9.82 -16.31 -0.38
N VAL A 373 10.74 -16.43 -1.34
CA VAL A 373 12.12 -15.93 -1.17
C VAL A 373 12.13 -14.42 -0.97
N PHE A 374 11.37 -13.66 -1.77
CA PHE A 374 11.30 -12.21 -1.64
C PHE A 374 10.68 -11.80 -0.29
N ALA A 375 9.63 -12.48 0.17
CA ALA A 375 9.04 -12.23 1.48
C ALA A 375 10.03 -12.48 2.62
N VAL A 376 10.86 -13.52 2.54
CA VAL A 376 11.92 -13.79 3.52
C VAL A 376 12.96 -12.67 3.52
N LEU A 377 13.41 -12.21 2.34
CA LEU A 377 14.36 -11.10 2.24
C LEU A 377 13.79 -9.80 2.82
N VAL A 378 12.52 -9.49 2.52
CA VAL A 378 11.80 -8.34 3.08
C VAL A 378 11.68 -8.44 4.59
N LEU A 379 11.34 -9.62 5.12
CA LEU A 379 11.21 -9.83 6.57
C LEU A 379 12.57 -9.65 7.27
N ILE A 380 13.64 -10.20 6.72
CA ILE A 380 15.00 -10.00 7.24
C ILE A 380 15.35 -8.50 7.24
N PHE A 381 15.08 -7.79 6.15
CA PHE A 381 15.34 -6.35 6.11
C PHE A 381 14.48 -5.56 7.12
N ALA A 382 13.20 -5.91 7.25
CA ALA A 382 12.29 -5.27 8.21
C ALA A 382 12.76 -5.45 9.66
N LEU A 383 13.18 -6.66 10.03
CA LEU A 383 13.68 -6.98 11.38
C LEU A 383 14.99 -6.26 11.71
N ASN A 384 15.83 -5.99 10.71
CA ASN A 384 17.12 -5.31 10.90
C ASN A 384 17.07 -3.78 10.69
N SER A 385 15.93 -3.22 10.28
CA SER A 385 15.80 -1.80 9.94
C SER A 385 15.35 -0.94 11.13
N GLY A 386 16.20 0.01 11.54
CA GLY A 386 15.86 1.06 12.51
C GLY A 386 15.05 2.24 11.93
N SER A 387 14.81 2.29 10.62
CA SER A 387 14.13 3.41 9.96
C SER A 387 12.61 3.44 10.22
N SER A 388 11.99 4.62 10.12
CA SER A 388 10.52 4.76 10.18
C SER A 388 9.84 4.24 8.89
N ILE A 389 8.56 3.89 8.97
CA ILE A 389 7.75 3.39 7.84
C ILE A 389 7.85 4.35 6.65
N PHE A 390 7.59 5.64 6.87
CA PHE A 390 7.64 6.66 5.81
C PHE A 390 9.01 6.75 5.15
N LYS A 391 10.10 6.78 5.94
CA LYS A 391 11.48 6.84 5.40
C LYS A 391 11.84 5.58 4.60
N MET A 392 11.36 4.41 5.03
CA MET A 392 11.59 3.16 4.29
C MET A 392 10.92 3.17 2.92
N VAL A 393 9.74 3.79 2.80
CA VAL A 393 9.07 3.94 1.51
C VAL A 393 9.73 5.04 0.67
N GLU A 394 10.02 6.21 1.24
CA GLU A 394 10.65 7.29 0.47
C GLU A 394 12.03 6.87 -0.08
N ASN A 395 12.82 6.14 0.71
CA ASN A 395 14.11 5.60 0.28
C ASN A 395 14.00 4.47 -0.74
N ALA A 396 12.83 3.84 -0.91
CA ALA A 396 12.63 2.90 -2.01
C ALA A 396 12.68 3.58 -3.38
N TYR A 397 12.41 4.89 -3.42
CA TYR A 397 12.34 5.69 -4.65
C TYR A 397 13.56 6.60 -4.88
N LYS A 398 14.52 6.60 -3.95
CA LYS A 398 15.81 7.30 -4.04
C LYS A 398 16.89 6.32 -4.46
#